data_AF-A0A7M1B5F1-F1
#
_entry.id   AF-A0A7M1B5F1-F1
#
_cell.length_a   1.000
_cell.length_b   1.000
_cell.length_c   1.000
_cell.angle_alpha   90.00
_cell.angle_beta   90.00
_cell.angle_gamma   90.00
#
_symmetry.space_group_name_H-M   'P 1'
#
loop_
_entity.id
_entity.type
_entity.pdbx_description
1 polymer ?
#
loop_
_entity_poly.entity_id
_entity_poly.type
_entity_poly.pdbx_seq_one_letter_code
_entity_poly.pdbx_strand_id
1 'polypeptide(L)'
;MNYNEKFTNTITKTFFSKLPQNEQSFIREAAFKYKFSHQELIQIINIARDLEMWNEAGISEIFPEHPSRKVAFKKLREKYEAIRNAPNSYENFELKNIPQEQKYTFKTEAKEGFGLGLCPVASEKTRCCNLLTLDAVESCGFDCSYCSIQSFYNQNTITFDSSFKDKLLNLELDPNKTYHIGTGQASDSLMFGNREGVLDALFAFARKYPNVILEFKTKSDNISYLLENDVPKNILCTWSLNTPTIIENEEHLTASLDKRLRAARRVADKGIKIGFHFHPIVEYVGYLDEYQAVYEKLILQFDPSEVALVSFGTLTFIKPVIKQLREREFHSKITQIPHEDASGKTSYPETTKIEMFKHAYESFKPWHSKVFFYLCMESHELWSKTFGYQYATNNDFEHAMLEAYAKKIGQDYLI
;
A
#
# COMPACT_ATOMS: atom_id res chain seq x y z
N MET A 1 -31.18 -31.99 -6.50
CA MET A 1 -31.15 -30.52 -6.29
C MET A 1 -31.72 -29.84 -7.53
N ASN A 2 -32.85 -29.15 -7.38
CA ASN A 2 -33.44 -28.35 -8.46
C ASN A 2 -32.46 -27.22 -8.85
N TYR A 3 -32.44 -26.80 -10.12
CA TYR A 3 -31.58 -25.69 -10.57
C TYR A 3 -31.80 -24.42 -9.74
N ASN A 4 -33.05 -24.15 -9.34
CA ASN A 4 -33.38 -23.02 -8.47
C ASN A 4 -32.62 -23.09 -7.12
N GLU A 5 -32.58 -24.26 -6.48
CA GLU A 5 -31.84 -24.45 -5.22
C GLU A 5 -30.33 -24.23 -5.42
N LYS A 6 -29.78 -24.72 -6.54
CA LYS A 6 -28.37 -24.49 -6.90
C LYS A 6 -28.07 -23.00 -7.07
N PHE A 7 -28.92 -22.28 -7.82
CA PHE A 7 -28.77 -20.85 -8.03
C PHE A 7 -28.81 -20.10 -6.69
N THR A 8 -29.85 -20.31 -5.88
CA THR A 8 -30.00 -19.68 -4.57
C THR A 8 -28.82 -19.95 -3.63
N ASN A 9 -28.35 -21.20 -3.54
CA ASN A 9 -27.19 -21.55 -2.71
C ASN A 9 -25.87 -20.96 -3.25
N THR A 10 -25.78 -20.73 -4.56
CA THR A 10 -24.59 -20.11 -5.15
C THR A 10 -24.57 -18.62 -4.84
N ILE A 11 -25.66 -17.89 -5.11
CA ILE A 11 -25.68 -16.43 -4.97
C ILE A 11 -25.43 -15.97 -3.53
N THR A 12 -25.88 -16.73 -2.53
CA THR A 12 -25.66 -16.40 -1.11
C THR A 12 -24.20 -16.50 -0.66
N LYS A 13 -23.34 -17.16 -1.44
CA LYS A 13 -21.91 -17.35 -1.16
C LYS A 13 -21.02 -16.49 -2.06
N THR A 14 -21.59 -15.53 -2.77
CA THR A 14 -20.92 -14.71 -3.78
C THR A 14 -21.30 -13.24 -3.61
N PHE A 15 -20.74 -12.36 -4.43
CA PHE A 15 -21.03 -10.93 -4.44
C PHE A 15 -22.32 -10.56 -5.20
N PHE A 16 -23.21 -11.52 -5.47
CA PHE A 16 -24.41 -11.30 -6.29
C PHE A 16 -25.29 -10.16 -5.75
N SER A 17 -25.50 -10.11 -4.43
CA SER A 17 -26.30 -9.06 -3.79
C SER A 17 -25.67 -7.66 -3.85
N LYS A 18 -24.38 -7.57 -4.20
CA LYS A 18 -23.64 -6.32 -4.36
C LYS A 18 -23.71 -5.73 -5.76
N LEU A 19 -24.20 -6.48 -6.73
CA LEU A 19 -24.35 -6.01 -8.10
C LEU A 19 -25.58 -5.09 -8.24
N PRO A 20 -25.60 -4.17 -9.21
CA PRO A 20 -26.77 -3.42 -9.61
C PRO A 20 -27.96 -4.33 -9.94
N GLN A 21 -29.19 -3.86 -9.68
CA GLN A 21 -30.40 -4.68 -9.84
C GLN A 21 -30.61 -5.18 -11.28
N ASN A 22 -30.22 -4.39 -12.28
CA ASN A 22 -30.24 -4.78 -13.69
C ASN A 22 -29.29 -5.95 -13.96
N GLU A 23 -28.07 -5.90 -13.41
CA GLU A 23 -27.08 -6.99 -13.56
C GLU A 23 -27.50 -8.25 -12.81
N GLN A 24 -28.10 -8.12 -11.62
CA GLN A 24 -28.67 -9.25 -10.89
C GLN A 24 -29.78 -9.94 -11.70
N SER A 25 -30.68 -9.16 -12.30
CA SER A 25 -31.77 -9.66 -13.14
C SER A 25 -31.23 -10.37 -14.37
N PHE A 26 -30.27 -9.76 -15.06
CA PHE A 26 -29.62 -10.34 -16.23
C PHE A 26 -28.93 -11.67 -15.91
N ILE A 27 -28.10 -11.73 -14.86
CA ILE A 27 -27.40 -12.96 -14.47
C ILE A 27 -28.40 -14.06 -14.12
N ARG A 28 -29.52 -13.73 -13.46
CA ARG A 28 -30.58 -14.69 -13.17
C ARG A 28 -31.18 -15.25 -14.45
N GLU A 29 -31.57 -14.41 -15.40
CA GLU A 29 -32.13 -14.85 -16.68
C GLU A 29 -31.15 -15.74 -17.45
N ALA A 30 -29.89 -15.31 -17.57
CA ALA A 30 -28.82 -16.07 -18.23
C ALA A 30 -28.59 -17.42 -17.53
N ALA A 31 -28.56 -17.45 -16.20
CA ALA A 31 -28.41 -18.69 -15.43
C ALA A 31 -29.52 -19.69 -15.74
N PHE A 32 -30.78 -19.25 -15.76
CA PHE A 32 -31.91 -20.14 -16.03
C PHE A 32 -32.04 -20.55 -17.49
N LYS A 33 -31.61 -19.70 -18.44
CA LYS A 33 -31.49 -20.02 -19.89
C LYS A 33 -30.42 -21.08 -20.14
N TYR A 34 -29.22 -20.89 -19.61
CA TYR A 34 -28.05 -21.71 -19.94
C TYR A 34 -27.79 -22.88 -18.98
N LYS A 35 -28.43 -22.90 -17.81
CA LYS A 35 -28.21 -23.89 -16.75
C LYS A 35 -26.72 -24.01 -16.37
N PHE A 36 -26.07 -22.89 -16.05
CA PHE A 36 -24.68 -22.85 -15.60
C PHE A 36 -24.45 -23.69 -14.34
N SER A 37 -23.30 -24.35 -14.26
CA SER A 37 -22.80 -25.04 -13.08
C SER A 37 -22.51 -24.06 -11.94
N HIS A 38 -22.30 -24.60 -10.73
CA HIS A 38 -21.95 -23.78 -9.56
C HIS A 38 -20.67 -22.95 -9.79
N GLN A 39 -19.64 -23.56 -10.38
CA GLN A 39 -18.36 -22.88 -10.66
C GLN A 39 -18.46 -21.85 -11.80
N GLU A 40 -19.28 -22.11 -12.82
CA GLU A 40 -19.55 -21.13 -13.88
C GLU A 40 -20.30 -19.92 -13.32
N LEU A 41 -21.29 -20.11 -12.44
CA LEU A 41 -22.02 -19.02 -11.79
C LEU A 41 -21.13 -18.16 -10.90
N ILE A 42 -20.26 -18.77 -10.08
CA ILE A 42 -19.29 -18.01 -9.26
C ILE A 42 -18.40 -17.13 -10.15
N GLN A 43 -17.90 -17.67 -11.27
CA GLN A 43 -17.08 -16.91 -12.21
C GLN A 43 -17.85 -15.76 -12.85
N ILE A 44 -19.09 -16.00 -13.31
CA ILE A 44 -19.94 -14.96 -13.91
C ILE A 44 -20.18 -13.82 -12.92
N ILE A 45 -20.47 -14.13 -11.66
CA ILE A 45 -20.74 -13.13 -10.62
C ILE A 45 -19.46 -12.35 -10.27
N ASN A 46 -18.31 -13.02 -10.20
CA ASN A 46 -17.03 -12.34 -9.97
C ASN A 46 -16.65 -11.44 -11.15
N ILE A 47 -16.87 -11.88 -12.40
CA ILE A 47 -16.67 -11.07 -13.61
C ILE A 47 -17.55 -9.82 -13.54
N ALA A 48 -18.84 -9.98 -13.25
CA ALA A 48 -19.76 -8.84 -13.13
C ALA A 48 -19.31 -7.85 -12.05
N ARG A 49 -18.81 -8.36 -10.93
CA ARG A 49 -18.33 -7.53 -9.83
C ARG A 49 -17.04 -6.78 -10.18
N ASP A 50 -16.12 -7.45 -10.87
CA ASP A 50 -14.89 -6.82 -11.35
C ASP A 50 -15.18 -5.71 -12.35
N LEU A 51 -16.05 -5.96 -13.35
CA LEU A 51 -16.43 -4.97 -14.35
C LEU A 51 -17.05 -3.73 -13.72
N GLU A 52 -17.99 -3.92 -12.78
CA GLU A 52 -18.58 -2.79 -12.05
C GLU A 52 -17.52 -2.02 -11.26
N MET A 53 -16.65 -2.73 -10.52
CA MET A 53 -15.60 -2.10 -9.73
C MET A 53 -14.61 -1.33 -10.61
N TRP A 54 -14.26 -1.85 -11.79
CA TRP A 54 -13.35 -1.21 -12.74
C TRP A 54 -13.99 -0.08 -13.55
N ASN A 55 -15.27 0.23 -13.32
CA ASN A 55 -16.04 1.18 -14.13
C ASN A 55 -16.06 0.79 -15.63
N GLU A 56 -16.10 -0.49 -15.92
CA GLU A 56 -16.18 -1.02 -17.29
C GLU A 56 -17.64 -1.32 -17.67
N ALA A 57 -17.86 -1.64 -18.96
CA ALA A 57 -19.17 -2.06 -19.44
C ALA A 57 -19.71 -3.26 -18.64
N GLY A 58 -21.00 -3.21 -18.28
CA GLY A 58 -21.64 -4.20 -17.42
C GLY A 58 -21.64 -5.60 -18.04
N ILE A 59 -21.83 -6.64 -17.20
CA ILE A 59 -21.86 -8.01 -17.71
C ILE A 59 -23.01 -8.19 -18.72
N SER A 60 -24.15 -7.53 -18.52
CA SER A 60 -25.29 -7.51 -19.44
C SER A 60 -24.94 -6.98 -20.84
N GLU A 61 -23.98 -6.06 -20.94
CA GLU A 61 -23.55 -5.44 -22.20
C GLU A 61 -22.53 -6.32 -22.94
N ILE A 62 -21.63 -6.97 -22.20
CA ILE A 62 -20.56 -7.78 -22.82
C ILE A 62 -20.99 -9.23 -23.06
N PHE A 63 -22.07 -9.72 -22.45
CA PHE A 63 -22.44 -11.12 -22.53
C PHE A 63 -22.75 -11.57 -23.97
N PRO A 64 -22.13 -12.64 -24.46
CA PRO A 64 -22.33 -13.08 -25.84
C PRO A 64 -23.64 -13.87 -25.99
N GLU A 65 -24.47 -13.47 -26.95
CA GLU A 65 -25.62 -14.27 -27.39
C GLU A 65 -25.15 -15.46 -28.23
N HIS A 66 -25.40 -16.68 -27.73
CA HIS A 66 -25.09 -17.91 -28.44
C HIS A 66 -25.94 -19.09 -27.93
N PRO A 67 -26.43 -20.02 -28.77
CA PRO A 67 -27.26 -21.14 -28.32
C PRO A 67 -26.54 -22.11 -27.36
N SER A 68 -25.26 -22.37 -27.60
CA SER A 68 -24.45 -23.26 -26.76
C SER A 68 -23.92 -22.56 -25.50
N ARG A 69 -24.27 -23.09 -24.32
CA ARG A 69 -23.74 -22.68 -23.01
C ARG A 69 -22.21 -22.60 -22.98
N LYS A 70 -21.54 -23.65 -23.46
CA LYS A 70 -20.08 -23.74 -23.42
C LYS A 70 -19.43 -22.62 -24.24
N VAL A 71 -20.01 -22.32 -25.40
CA VAL A 71 -19.50 -21.27 -26.28
C VAL A 71 -19.80 -19.89 -25.72
N ALA A 72 -21.00 -19.65 -25.18
CA ALA A 72 -21.34 -18.38 -24.52
C ALA A 72 -20.39 -18.10 -23.34
N PHE A 73 -20.20 -19.08 -22.45
CA PHE A 73 -19.29 -18.93 -21.31
C PHE A 73 -17.84 -18.71 -21.73
N LYS A 74 -17.35 -19.43 -22.76
CA LYS A 74 -16.01 -19.24 -23.31
C LYS A 74 -15.82 -17.82 -23.84
N LYS A 75 -16.76 -17.34 -24.67
CA LYS A 75 -16.70 -15.99 -25.26
C LYS A 75 -16.80 -14.88 -24.21
N LEU A 76 -17.58 -15.07 -23.15
CA LEU A 76 -17.63 -14.14 -22.02
C LEU A 76 -16.26 -14.03 -21.35
N ARG A 77 -15.61 -15.17 -21.07
CA ARG A 77 -14.26 -15.18 -20.50
C ARG A 77 -13.26 -14.50 -21.42
N GLU A 78 -13.29 -14.78 -22.72
CA GLU A 78 -12.40 -14.14 -23.71
C GLU A 78 -12.58 -12.61 -23.71
N LYS A 79 -13.82 -12.12 -23.66
CA LYS A 79 -14.08 -10.67 -23.56
C LYS A 79 -13.61 -10.06 -22.24
N TYR A 80 -13.88 -10.72 -21.12
CA TYR A 80 -13.42 -10.27 -19.80
C TYR A 80 -11.89 -10.22 -19.72
N GLU A 81 -11.19 -11.25 -20.20
CA GLU A 81 -9.73 -11.25 -20.24
C GLU A 81 -9.18 -10.18 -21.19
N ALA A 82 -9.87 -9.87 -22.29
CA ALA A 82 -9.47 -8.75 -23.14
C ALA A 82 -9.57 -7.39 -22.43
N ILE A 83 -10.62 -7.16 -21.64
CA ILE A 83 -10.79 -5.96 -20.80
C ILE A 83 -9.73 -5.92 -19.69
N ARG A 84 -9.52 -7.05 -19.01
CA ARG A 84 -8.56 -7.16 -17.91
C ARG A 84 -7.11 -6.92 -18.35
N ASN A 85 -6.75 -7.38 -19.55
CA ASN A 85 -5.40 -7.26 -20.10
C ASN A 85 -5.20 -5.98 -20.93
N ALA A 86 -6.24 -5.16 -21.11
CA ALA A 86 -6.08 -3.84 -21.71
C ALA A 86 -5.28 -2.93 -20.76
N PRO A 87 -4.44 -2.01 -21.28
CA PRO A 87 -3.76 -1.03 -20.46
C PRO A 87 -4.74 -0.27 -19.56
N ASN A 88 -4.48 -0.28 -18.26
CA ASN A 88 -5.33 0.37 -17.29
C ASN A 88 -5.34 1.90 -17.51
N SER A 89 -6.49 2.56 -17.45
CA SER A 89 -6.61 4.01 -17.68
C SER A 89 -7.67 4.64 -16.78
N TYR A 90 -7.39 5.84 -16.28
CA TYR A 90 -8.29 6.64 -15.45
C TYR A 90 -8.99 7.78 -16.22
N GLU A 91 -8.75 7.93 -17.54
CA GLU A 91 -9.22 9.08 -18.35
C GLU A 91 -10.75 9.27 -18.36
N ASN A 92 -11.53 8.20 -18.18
CA ASN A 92 -13.00 8.22 -18.10
C ASN A 92 -13.52 7.47 -16.87
N PHE A 93 -12.72 7.39 -15.82
CA PHE A 93 -13.07 6.66 -14.61
C PHE A 93 -13.94 7.53 -13.70
N GLU A 94 -15.15 7.08 -13.38
CA GLU A 94 -16.07 7.77 -12.49
C GLU A 94 -15.92 7.23 -11.06
N LEU A 95 -15.57 8.11 -10.13
CA LEU A 95 -15.53 7.76 -8.73
C LEU A 95 -16.95 7.62 -8.18
N LYS A 96 -17.35 6.37 -7.88
CA LYS A 96 -18.58 6.09 -7.12
C LYS A 96 -18.45 6.43 -5.62
N ASN A 97 -17.21 6.57 -5.15
CA ASN A 97 -16.90 6.99 -3.79
C ASN A 97 -16.86 8.51 -3.70
N ILE A 98 -17.93 9.11 -3.20
CA ILE A 98 -17.79 10.37 -2.48
C ILE A 98 -17.49 9.97 -1.04
N PRO A 99 -16.29 10.22 -0.49
CA PRO A 99 -15.99 9.87 0.89
C PRO A 99 -16.95 10.63 1.81
N GLN A 100 -18.02 9.98 2.25
CA GLN A 100 -18.70 10.40 3.47
C GLN A 100 -17.71 10.13 4.60
N GLU A 101 -17.58 11.08 5.54
CA GLU A 101 -16.73 10.92 6.73
C GLU A 101 -16.83 9.48 7.24
N GLN A 102 -15.73 8.73 7.17
CA GLN A 102 -15.70 7.43 7.80
C GLN A 102 -15.88 7.67 9.30
N LYS A 103 -17.02 7.21 9.83
CA LYS A 103 -17.33 7.33 11.25
C LYS A 103 -16.56 6.25 12.00
N TYR A 104 -15.38 6.61 12.46
CA TYR A 104 -14.58 5.74 13.31
C TYR A 104 -15.06 5.78 14.75
N THR A 105 -15.10 4.61 15.39
CA THR A 105 -15.12 4.52 16.85
C THR A 105 -13.68 4.49 17.34
N PHE A 106 -13.34 5.38 18.26
CA PHE A 106 -12.05 5.35 18.93
C PHE A 106 -12.16 4.48 20.18
N LYS A 107 -11.19 3.59 20.36
CA LYS A 107 -11.08 2.73 21.54
C LYS A 107 -9.66 2.82 22.08
N THR A 108 -9.55 2.80 23.40
CA THR A 108 -8.27 2.63 24.09
C THR A 108 -8.37 1.37 24.93
N GLU A 109 -7.43 0.44 24.76
CA GLU A 109 -7.37 -0.80 25.54
C GLU A 109 -5.93 -1.27 25.72
N ALA A 110 -5.66 -2.03 26.78
CA ALA A 110 -4.36 -2.66 26.95
C ALA A 110 -4.24 -3.82 25.95
N LYS A 111 -3.18 -3.82 25.15
CA LYS A 111 -2.90 -4.92 24.21
C LYS A 111 -1.94 -5.94 24.82
N GLU A 112 -2.13 -7.21 24.48
CA GLU A 112 -1.13 -8.24 24.75
C GLU A 112 0.02 -8.15 23.74
N GLY A 113 1.25 -8.44 24.16
CA GLY A 113 2.45 -8.30 23.34
C GLY A 113 2.98 -6.86 23.27
N PHE A 114 4.24 -6.70 22.88
CA PHE A 114 4.94 -5.42 22.95
C PHE A 114 4.53 -4.44 21.83
N GLY A 115 4.01 -4.95 20.72
CA GLY A 115 3.83 -4.18 19.48
C GLY A 115 5.15 -3.96 18.71
N LEU A 116 6.29 -4.44 19.23
CA LEU A 116 7.58 -4.51 18.53
C LEU A 116 7.72 -5.89 17.89
N GLY A 117 7.95 -5.94 16.58
CA GLY A 117 8.12 -7.18 15.84
C GLY A 117 8.87 -7.00 14.53
N LEU A 118 9.14 -8.10 13.83
CA LEU A 118 9.62 -8.01 12.45
C LEU A 118 8.49 -7.57 11.52
N CYS A 119 8.84 -6.78 10.52
CA CYS A 119 7.92 -6.43 9.45
C CYS A 119 7.27 -7.70 8.86
N PRO A 120 5.94 -7.78 8.73
CA PRO A 120 5.23 -9.02 8.39
C PRO A 120 5.51 -9.52 6.97
N VAL A 121 6.18 -8.71 6.14
CA VAL A 121 6.58 -9.06 4.79
C VAL A 121 8.07 -9.38 4.68
N ALA A 122 8.79 -9.43 5.81
CA ALA A 122 10.18 -9.86 5.84
C ALA A 122 10.30 -11.28 5.28
N SER A 123 11.20 -11.46 4.31
CA SER A 123 11.38 -12.74 3.64
C SER A 123 12.80 -12.87 3.11
N GLU A 124 13.35 -14.08 3.22
CA GLU A 124 14.60 -14.47 2.56
C GLU A 124 14.45 -14.60 1.04
N LYS A 125 13.21 -14.64 0.51
CA LYS A 125 12.95 -14.68 -0.95
C LYS A 125 13.09 -13.32 -1.62
N THR A 126 13.09 -12.26 -0.82
CA THR A 126 13.22 -10.86 -1.25
C THR A 126 14.47 -10.26 -0.62
N ARG A 127 15.02 -9.20 -1.22
CA ARG A 127 16.09 -8.45 -0.55
C ARG A 127 15.49 -7.55 0.55
N CYS A 128 15.32 -8.10 1.74
CA CYS A 128 14.59 -7.46 2.83
C CYS A 128 15.49 -6.54 3.68
N CYS A 129 14.96 -5.41 4.12
CA CYS A 129 15.63 -4.44 5.01
C CYS A 129 15.62 -4.85 6.48
N ASN A 130 15.05 -6.02 6.82
CA ASN A 130 14.90 -6.53 8.18
C ASN A 130 14.25 -5.54 9.18
N LEU A 131 13.40 -4.64 8.68
CA LEU A 131 12.72 -3.62 9.47
C LEU A 131 12.01 -4.22 10.69
N LEU A 132 12.27 -3.64 11.86
CA LEU A 132 11.42 -3.82 13.03
C LEU A 132 10.26 -2.83 12.97
N THR A 133 9.06 -3.25 13.35
CA THR A 133 7.86 -2.41 13.39
C THR A 133 7.43 -2.21 14.82
N LEU A 134 6.97 -1.01 15.14
CA LEU A 134 6.44 -0.64 16.45
C LEU A 134 5.02 -0.08 16.30
N ASP A 135 4.04 -0.89 16.66
CA ASP A 135 2.61 -0.60 16.45
C ASP A 135 1.95 -0.09 17.74
N ALA A 136 1.66 1.20 17.77
CA ALA A 136 0.93 1.87 18.86
C ALA A 136 -0.59 1.92 18.63
N VAL A 137 -0.98 1.85 17.36
CA VAL A 137 -2.35 2.05 16.88
C VAL A 137 -2.68 0.95 15.89
N GLU A 138 -3.84 0.34 16.05
CA GLU A 138 -4.40 -0.61 15.09
C GLU A 138 -5.50 0.05 14.26
N SER A 139 -5.49 -0.27 12.97
CA SER A 139 -6.35 0.32 11.94
C SER A 139 -5.94 1.75 11.57
N CYS A 140 -6.34 2.17 10.37
CA CYS A 140 -6.01 3.46 9.79
C CYS A 140 -7.31 4.15 9.36
N GLY A 141 -7.36 5.47 9.50
CA GLY A 141 -8.51 6.24 9.04
C GLY A 141 -8.41 6.73 7.59
N PHE A 142 -7.44 6.23 6.82
CA PHE A 142 -7.38 6.40 5.38
C PHE A 142 -8.06 5.24 4.67
N ASP A 143 -8.53 5.53 3.46
CA ASP A 143 -9.32 4.59 2.68
C ASP A 143 -8.69 4.26 1.34
N CYS A 144 -7.40 3.91 1.36
CA CYS A 144 -6.70 3.50 0.15
C CYS A 144 -7.24 2.16 -0.36
N SER A 145 -7.58 2.06 -1.64
CA SER A 145 -8.16 0.86 -2.25
C SER A 145 -7.22 -0.35 -2.12
N TYR A 146 -5.92 -0.13 -2.21
CA TYR A 146 -4.91 -1.18 -2.10
C TYR A 146 -4.49 -1.51 -0.65
N CYS A 147 -5.14 -0.94 0.36
CA CYS A 147 -4.69 -1.04 1.75
C CYS A 147 -4.78 -2.46 2.30
N SER A 148 -3.65 -3.04 2.71
CA SER A 148 -3.62 -4.34 3.37
C SER A 148 -4.12 -4.27 4.83
N ILE A 149 -3.93 -3.14 5.53
CA ILE A 149 -4.33 -2.97 6.94
C ILE A 149 -5.83 -3.21 7.11
N GLN A 150 -6.65 -2.71 6.20
CA GLN A 150 -8.11 -2.90 6.27
C GLN A 150 -8.52 -4.38 6.20
N SER A 151 -7.68 -5.27 5.66
CA SER A 151 -7.97 -6.71 5.60
C SER A 151 -7.64 -7.44 6.89
N PHE A 152 -6.81 -6.84 7.76
CA PHE A 152 -6.33 -7.44 9.00
C PHE A 152 -7.07 -6.94 10.24
N TYR A 153 -7.62 -5.71 10.21
CA TYR A 153 -8.25 -5.07 11.36
C TYR A 153 -9.74 -4.75 11.13
N ASN A 154 -10.48 -4.56 12.23
CA ASN A 154 -11.92 -4.32 12.19
C ASN A 154 -12.23 -2.96 11.53
N GLN A 155 -13.07 -2.98 10.51
CA GLN A 155 -13.21 -1.92 9.50
C GLN A 155 -13.82 -0.59 9.97
N ASN A 156 -14.07 -0.36 11.27
CA ASN A 156 -14.63 0.90 11.78
C ASN A 156 -14.13 1.31 13.18
N THR A 157 -13.12 0.63 13.73
CA THR A 157 -12.60 0.92 15.07
C THR A 157 -11.11 1.20 15.00
N ILE A 158 -10.70 2.39 15.44
CA ILE A 158 -9.29 2.73 15.66
C ILE A 158 -8.97 2.44 17.11
N THR A 159 -7.98 1.56 17.34
CA THR A 159 -7.63 1.12 18.70
C THR A 159 -6.24 1.61 19.08
N PHE A 160 -6.16 2.39 20.15
CA PHE A 160 -4.92 2.82 20.78
C PHE A 160 -4.55 1.88 21.91
N ASP A 161 -3.29 1.46 21.98
CA ASP A 161 -2.81 0.65 23.09
C ASP A 161 -2.55 1.52 24.34
N SER A 162 -3.40 1.40 25.37
CA SER A 162 -3.26 2.18 26.62
C SER A 162 -1.96 1.88 27.37
N SER A 163 -1.34 0.73 27.10
CA SER A 163 -0.10 0.28 27.76
C SER A 163 1.16 0.60 26.94
N PHE A 164 1.03 1.24 25.78
CA PHE A 164 2.13 1.48 24.85
C PHE A 164 3.30 2.26 25.47
N LYS A 165 2.98 3.33 26.21
CA LYS A 165 4.00 4.15 26.91
C LYS A 165 4.79 3.32 27.92
N ASP A 166 4.09 2.56 28.75
CA ASP A 166 4.72 1.74 29.79
C ASP A 166 5.54 0.61 29.19
N LYS A 167 5.09 0.02 28.08
CA LYS A 167 5.89 -0.93 27.30
C LYS A 167 7.20 -0.30 26.85
N LEU A 168 7.17 0.87 26.20
CA LEU A 168 8.38 1.56 25.75
C LEU A 168 9.36 1.91 26.88
N LEU A 169 8.85 2.29 28.06
CA LEU A 169 9.70 2.56 29.23
C LEU A 169 10.44 1.31 29.71
N ASN A 170 9.79 0.15 29.65
CA ASN A 170 10.32 -1.14 30.12
C ASN A 170 11.08 -1.95 29.05
N LEU A 171 11.11 -1.48 27.80
CA LEU A 171 11.94 -2.10 26.76
C LEU A 171 13.40 -1.88 27.09
N GLU A 172 14.21 -2.92 26.86
CA GLU A 172 15.66 -2.86 26.92
C GLU A 172 16.24 -3.27 25.57
N LEU A 173 17.03 -2.37 24.98
CA LEU A 173 17.74 -2.57 23.71
C LEU A 173 19.25 -2.50 23.97
N ASP A 174 20.03 -3.23 23.19
CA ASP A 174 21.49 -3.19 23.30
C ASP A 174 22.00 -1.82 22.82
N PRO A 175 22.64 -1.00 23.68
CA PRO A 175 23.14 0.31 23.27
C PRO A 175 24.28 0.22 22.25
N ASN A 176 24.91 -0.95 22.08
CA ASN A 176 26.04 -1.16 21.16
C ASN A 176 25.61 -1.65 19.77
N LYS A 177 24.30 -1.63 19.46
CA LYS A 177 23.76 -2.02 18.17
C LYS A 177 22.87 -0.91 17.61
N THR A 178 22.97 -0.62 16.32
CA THR A 178 22.01 0.28 15.66
C THR A 178 20.74 -0.49 15.27
N TYR A 179 19.58 0.09 15.57
CA TYR A 179 18.28 -0.46 15.18
C TYR A 179 17.56 0.48 14.22
N HIS A 180 16.85 -0.05 13.22
CA HIS A 180 15.85 0.70 12.46
C HIS A 180 14.47 0.18 12.82
N ILE A 181 13.67 1.05 13.45
CA ILE A 181 12.33 0.74 13.90
C ILE A 181 11.36 1.66 13.17
N GLY A 182 10.50 1.07 12.34
CA GLY A 182 9.43 1.77 11.65
C GLY A 182 8.16 1.79 12.47
N THR A 183 7.43 2.89 12.39
CA THR A 183 6.04 2.98 12.83
C THR A 183 5.15 3.03 11.59
N GLY A 184 3.86 2.75 11.78
CA GLY A 184 2.89 2.82 10.68
C GLY A 184 2.72 1.51 9.89
N GLN A 185 3.01 0.36 10.53
CA GLN A 185 2.73 -0.96 9.94
C GLN A 185 1.25 -1.34 10.12
N ALA A 186 0.68 -1.05 11.29
CA ALA A 186 -0.74 -1.29 11.60
C ALA A 186 -1.64 -0.05 11.50
N SER A 187 -1.06 1.15 11.27
CA SER A 187 -1.77 2.42 11.13
C SER A 187 -0.92 3.43 10.33
N ASP A 188 -1.27 4.72 10.35
CA ASP A 188 -0.43 5.82 9.83
C ASP A 188 0.17 6.60 11.01
N SER A 189 1.49 6.82 10.99
CA SER A 189 2.23 7.33 12.15
C SER A 189 1.85 8.74 12.59
N LEU A 190 1.41 9.59 11.65
CA LEU A 190 1.15 11.01 11.93
C LEU A 190 -0.32 11.38 11.80
N MET A 191 -1.15 10.52 11.20
CA MET A 191 -2.58 10.78 10.98
C MET A 191 -3.29 11.31 12.23
N PHE A 192 -3.11 10.67 13.39
CA PHE A 192 -3.83 11.02 14.62
C PHE A 192 -3.12 12.05 15.51
N GLY A 193 -1.99 12.62 15.08
CA GLY A 193 -1.17 13.51 15.91
C GLY A 193 -0.77 12.82 17.23
N ASN A 194 -0.63 13.59 18.30
CA ASN A 194 -0.27 13.06 19.62
C ASN A 194 -1.47 12.56 20.45
N ARG A 195 -2.47 11.98 19.79
CA ARG A 195 -3.63 11.40 20.49
C ARG A 195 -3.17 10.26 21.42
N GLU A 196 -3.79 10.17 22.59
CA GLU A 196 -3.40 9.25 23.69
C GLU A 196 -1.91 9.34 24.10
N GLY A 197 -1.19 10.41 23.76
CA GLY A 197 0.24 10.57 24.11
C GLY A 197 1.20 9.66 23.32
N VAL A 198 0.79 9.16 22.15
CA VAL A 198 1.62 8.24 21.35
C VAL A 198 2.93 8.88 20.89
N LEU A 199 2.89 10.12 20.38
CA LEU A 199 4.11 10.81 19.92
C LEU A 199 5.00 11.23 21.09
N ASP A 200 4.42 11.57 22.24
CA ASP A 200 5.19 11.77 23.50
C ASP A 200 5.98 10.51 23.87
N ALA A 201 5.33 9.35 23.86
CA ALA A 201 5.96 8.09 24.20
C ALA A 201 7.08 7.74 23.20
N LEU A 202 6.85 7.94 21.90
CA LEU A 202 7.84 7.73 20.84
C LEU A 202 9.03 8.69 20.96
N PHE A 203 8.80 9.97 21.28
CA PHE A 203 9.88 10.93 21.48
C PHE A 203 10.72 10.59 22.72
N ALA A 204 10.07 10.21 23.83
CA ALA A 204 10.78 9.76 25.03
C ALA A 204 11.62 8.51 24.75
N PHE A 205 11.07 7.57 24.00
CA PHE A 205 11.78 6.36 23.55
C PHE A 205 12.99 6.68 22.67
N ALA A 206 12.82 7.54 21.66
CA ALA A 206 13.92 7.96 20.79
C ALA A 206 15.04 8.67 21.57
N ARG A 207 14.70 9.44 22.61
CA ARG A 207 15.72 10.06 23.51
C ARG A 207 16.40 9.04 24.41
N LYS A 208 15.68 8.04 24.92
CA LYS A 208 16.26 6.95 25.74
C LYS A 208 17.27 6.13 24.92
N TYR A 209 17.00 5.91 23.64
CA TYR A 209 17.81 5.08 22.75
C TYR A 209 18.33 5.86 21.52
N PRO A 210 19.42 6.62 21.67
CA PRO A 210 20.00 7.37 20.55
C PRO A 210 20.52 6.47 19.42
N ASN A 211 20.79 5.19 19.69
CA ASN A 211 21.19 4.18 18.71
C ASN A 211 20.03 3.63 17.86
N VAL A 212 18.78 4.02 18.15
CA VAL A 212 17.59 3.64 17.37
C VAL A 212 17.29 4.72 16.33
N ILE A 213 17.22 4.33 15.07
CA ILE A 213 16.65 5.13 13.98
C ILE A 213 15.15 4.86 13.97
N LEU A 214 14.37 5.80 14.48
CA LEU A 214 12.91 5.68 14.57
C LEU A 214 12.25 6.35 13.37
N GLU A 215 11.53 5.59 12.55
CA GLU A 215 10.91 6.08 11.34
C GLU A 215 9.40 6.27 11.49
N PHE A 216 8.91 7.46 11.15
CA PHE A 216 7.49 7.78 11.05
C PHE A 216 7.06 7.78 9.58
N LYS A 217 6.24 6.81 9.18
CA LYS A 217 5.72 6.69 7.81
C LYS A 217 4.32 7.28 7.74
N THR A 218 4.07 8.18 6.78
CA THR A 218 2.75 8.81 6.65
C THR A 218 2.28 9.06 5.20
N LYS A 219 0.96 9.17 5.03
CA LYS A 219 0.25 9.77 3.89
C LYS A 219 -0.50 11.07 4.28
N SER A 220 -0.31 11.55 5.50
CA SER A 220 -0.94 12.76 6.04
C SER A 220 -0.09 14.03 5.85
N ASP A 221 -0.72 15.18 6.08
CA ASP A 221 -0.07 16.47 6.29
C ASP A 221 -0.13 16.93 7.77
N ASN A 222 -0.49 16.03 8.69
CA ASN A 222 -0.66 16.32 10.11
C ASN A 222 0.69 16.38 10.85
N ILE A 223 1.39 17.50 10.69
CA ILE A 223 2.75 17.69 11.22
C ILE A 223 2.85 18.71 12.37
N SER A 224 1.73 19.23 12.88
CA SER A 224 1.73 20.30 13.90
C SER A 224 2.60 19.92 15.11
N TYR A 225 2.44 18.69 15.59
CA TYR A 225 3.20 18.17 16.72
C TYR A 225 4.72 18.21 16.49
N LEU A 226 5.18 17.84 15.29
CA LEU A 226 6.59 17.88 14.93
C LEU A 226 7.12 19.32 14.87
N LEU A 227 6.28 20.28 14.47
CA LEU A 227 6.66 21.69 14.35
C LEU A 227 6.67 22.42 15.70
N GLU A 228 5.83 22.00 16.64
CA GLU A 228 5.67 22.64 17.94
C GLU A 228 6.64 22.10 19.02
N ASN A 229 7.24 20.92 18.80
CA ASN A 229 8.07 20.25 19.81
C ASN A 229 9.53 20.07 19.35
N ASP A 230 10.45 19.87 20.30
CA ASP A 230 11.82 19.48 19.99
C ASP A 230 11.85 18.00 19.57
N VAL A 231 12.24 17.73 18.32
CA VAL A 231 12.21 16.39 17.73
C VAL A 231 13.58 15.74 17.90
N PRO A 232 13.68 14.54 18.50
CA PRO A 232 14.94 13.81 18.60
C PRO A 232 15.60 13.60 17.24
N LYS A 233 16.94 13.78 17.17
CA LYS A 233 17.71 13.73 15.92
C LYS A 233 17.65 12.37 15.22
N ASN A 234 17.39 11.32 15.97
CA ASN A 234 17.28 9.95 15.50
C ASN A 234 15.88 9.57 14.99
N ILE A 235 15.00 10.56 14.81
CA ILE A 235 13.70 10.38 14.15
C ILE A 235 13.80 10.77 12.66
N LEU A 236 13.35 9.86 11.80
CA LEU A 236 13.13 10.08 10.38
C LEU A 236 11.64 10.22 10.10
N CYS A 237 11.24 11.19 9.28
CA CYS A 237 9.84 11.33 8.84
C CYS A 237 9.74 11.05 7.34
N THR A 238 8.97 10.04 6.94
CA THR A 238 8.89 9.62 5.55
C THR A 238 7.46 9.67 5.01
N TRP A 239 7.34 10.08 3.76
CA TRP A 239 6.06 10.20 3.07
C TRP A 239 5.91 9.12 2.01
N SER A 240 4.79 8.42 2.03
CA SER A 240 4.38 7.66 0.85
C SER A 240 3.89 8.64 -0.21
N LEU A 241 4.45 8.55 -1.42
CA LEU A 241 4.10 9.41 -2.54
C LEU A 241 3.58 8.58 -3.71
N ASN A 242 2.71 9.22 -4.49
CA ASN A 242 2.16 8.67 -5.71
C ASN A 242 1.87 9.78 -6.71
N THR A 243 1.46 9.44 -7.93
CA THR A 243 0.96 10.42 -8.89
C THR A 243 -0.37 11.01 -8.42
N PRO A 244 -0.72 12.26 -8.82
CA PRO A 244 -2.04 12.82 -8.55
C PRO A 244 -3.17 11.89 -8.97
N THR A 245 -3.04 11.25 -10.15
CA THR A 245 -4.00 10.27 -10.66
C THR A 245 -4.26 9.14 -9.67
N ILE A 246 -3.22 8.52 -9.11
CA ILE A 246 -3.42 7.42 -8.14
C ILE A 246 -3.94 7.97 -6.80
N ILE A 247 -3.47 9.13 -6.35
CA ILE A 247 -3.91 9.68 -5.08
C ILE A 247 -5.42 9.99 -5.10
N GLU A 248 -5.89 10.63 -6.16
CA GLU A 248 -7.29 11.02 -6.32
C GLU A 248 -8.21 9.81 -6.45
N ASN A 249 -7.78 8.80 -7.21
CA ASN A 249 -8.63 7.66 -7.54
C ASN A 249 -8.53 6.50 -6.55
N GLU A 250 -7.43 6.34 -5.83
CA GLU A 250 -7.15 5.13 -5.04
C GLU A 250 -6.65 5.40 -3.61
N GLU A 251 -6.33 6.64 -3.23
CA GLU A 251 -5.84 6.99 -1.89
C GLU A 251 -6.81 7.91 -1.13
N HIS A 252 -8.06 7.49 -1.01
CA HIS A 252 -9.12 8.31 -0.40
C HIS A 252 -8.81 8.70 1.05
N LEU A 253 -9.28 9.89 1.45
CA LEU A 253 -9.09 10.51 2.77
C LEU A 253 -7.64 10.85 3.15
N THR A 254 -6.67 10.58 2.27
CA THR A 254 -5.27 10.96 2.48
C THR A 254 -5.01 12.43 2.08
N ALA A 255 -3.83 12.96 2.42
CA ALA A 255 -3.40 14.25 1.91
C ALA A 255 -3.04 14.15 0.41
N SER A 256 -3.31 15.19 -0.37
CA SER A 256 -2.86 15.27 -1.77
C SER A 256 -1.33 15.31 -1.89
N LEU A 257 -0.78 15.04 -3.08
CA LEU A 257 0.67 15.11 -3.32
C LEU A 257 1.27 16.42 -2.82
N ASP A 258 0.70 17.56 -3.22
CA ASP A 258 1.24 18.87 -2.83
C ASP A 258 1.15 19.12 -1.31
N LYS A 259 0.13 18.60 -0.63
CA LYS A 259 0.03 18.69 0.83
C LYS A 259 1.13 17.87 1.50
N ARG A 260 1.39 16.64 1.02
CA ARG A 260 2.49 15.78 1.51
C ARG A 260 3.85 16.45 1.29
N LEU A 261 4.10 16.98 0.09
CA LEU A 261 5.36 17.66 -0.23
C LEU A 261 5.57 18.93 0.60
N ARG A 262 4.52 19.76 0.80
CA ARG A 262 4.59 20.92 1.70
C ARG A 262 4.85 20.52 3.14
N ALA A 263 4.24 19.44 3.62
CA ALA A 263 4.49 18.93 4.97
C ALA A 263 5.95 18.47 5.11
N ALA A 264 6.44 17.67 4.16
CA ALA A 264 7.83 17.20 4.11
C ALA A 264 8.82 18.37 4.08
N ARG A 265 8.55 19.40 3.27
CA ARG A 265 9.38 20.61 3.17
C ARG A 265 9.49 21.32 4.52
N ARG A 266 8.36 21.57 5.20
CA ARG A 266 8.33 22.22 6.53
C ARG A 266 9.06 21.42 7.60
N VAL A 267 8.97 20.08 7.54
CA VAL A 267 9.68 19.19 8.46
C VAL A 267 11.20 19.23 8.18
N ALA A 268 11.60 19.20 6.91
CA ALA A 268 13.00 19.33 6.50
C ALA A 268 13.59 20.70 6.85
N ASP A 269 12.83 21.79 6.75
CA ASP A 269 13.26 23.14 7.15
C ASP A 269 13.54 23.25 8.66
N LYS A 270 12.94 22.36 9.47
CA LYS A 270 13.24 22.22 10.91
C LYS A 270 14.52 21.38 11.17
N GLY A 271 15.17 20.89 10.12
CA GLY A 271 16.37 20.06 10.19
C GLY A 271 16.10 18.57 10.44
N ILE A 272 14.83 18.15 10.46
CA ILE A 272 14.45 16.75 10.60
C ILE A 272 14.69 16.05 9.27
N LYS A 273 15.35 14.89 9.29
CA LYS A 273 15.63 14.13 8.06
C LYS A 273 14.37 13.45 7.55
N ILE A 274 14.20 13.51 6.24
CA ILE A 274 13.00 13.02 5.57
C ILE A 274 13.29 11.86 4.63
N GLY A 275 12.24 11.23 4.09
CA GLY A 275 12.37 10.20 3.06
C GLY A 275 11.08 10.01 2.27
N PHE A 276 11.19 9.30 1.15
CA PHE A 276 10.07 9.12 0.22
C PHE A 276 9.88 7.66 -0.16
N HIS A 277 8.64 7.18 -0.03
CA HIS A 277 8.27 5.82 -0.42
C HIS A 277 7.32 5.86 -1.62
N PHE A 278 7.74 5.30 -2.73
CA PHE A 278 6.87 4.97 -3.86
C PHE A 278 6.50 3.49 -3.75
N HIS A 279 5.60 3.21 -2.81
CA HIS A 279 5.11 1.87 -2.56
C HIS A 279 3.60 1.95 -2.26
N PRO A 280 2.74 1.60 -3.24
CA PRO A 280 3.08 1.02 -4.55
C PRO A 280 3.36 2.06 -5.65
N ILE A 281 4.25 1.71 -6.59
CA ILE A 281 4.18 2.22 -7.98
C ILE A 281 3.07 1.44 -8.72
N VAL A 282 2.22 2.15 -9.45
CA VAL A 282 1.05 1.61 -10.14
C VAL A 282 1.14 1.89 -11.65
N GLU A 283 0.95 0.85 -12.46
CA GLU A 283 0.94 0.95 -13.92
C GLU A 283 -0.45 1.38 -14.41
N TYR A 284 -0.47 2.39 -15.27
CA TYR A 284 -1.64 2.86 -16.02
C TYR A 284 -1.16 3.66 -17.23
N VAL A 285 -2.04 3.96 -18.18
CA VAL A 285 -1.69 4.75 -19.38
C VAL A 285 -1.10 6.10 -18.96
N GLY A 286 0.16 6.36 -19.36
CA GLY A 286 0.87 7.60 -19.03
C GLY A 286 1.58 7.63 -17.67
N TYR A 287 1.61 6.53 -16.91
CA TYR A 287 2.15 6.52 -15.56
C TYR A 287 3.62 6.97 -15.47
N LEU A 288 4.48 6.56 -16.41
CA LEU A 288 5.90 6.93 -16.40
C LEU A 288 6.08 8.45 -16.44
N ASP A 289 5.38 9.15 -17.32
CA ASP A 289 5.48 10.61 -17.43
C ASP A 289 4.95 11.32 -16.18
N GLU A 290 3.86 10.82 -15.58
CA GLU A 290 3.34 11.37 -14.34
C GLU A 290 4.30 11.15 -13.16
N TYR A 291 4.89 9.97 -13.02
CA TYR A 291 5.89 9.70 -11.99
C TYR A 291 7.16 10.51 -12.21
N GLN A 292 7.63 10.65 -13.46
CA GLN A 292 8.75 11.52 -13.82
C GLN A 292 8.54 12.94 -13.29
N ALA A 293 7.34 13.51 -13.49
CA ALA A 293 7.01 14.83 -12.97
C ALA A 293 7.04 14.90 -11.42
N VAL A 294 6.66 13.82 -10.72
CA VAL A 294 6.82 13.74 -9.25
C VAL A 294 8.29 13.71 -8.86
N TYR A 295 9.11 12.90 -9.52
CA TYR A 295 10.55 12.79 -9.24
C TYR A 295 11.28 14.12 -9.48
N GLU A 296 10.98 14.81 -10.58
CA GLU A 296 11.53 16.13 -10.88
C GLU A 296 11.15 17.18 -9.82
N LYS A 297 9.89 17.18 -9.36
CA LYS A 297 9.46 18.04 -8.25
C LYS A 297 10.27 17.78 -6.98
N LEU A 298 10.55 16.53 -6.66
CA LEU A 298 11.35 16.17 -5.48
C LEU A 298 12.80 16.68 -5.60
N ILE A 299 13.44 16.44 -6.75
CA ILE A 299 14.82 16.88 -7.01
C ILE A 299 14.93 18.41 -6.96
N LEU A 300 13.89 19.12 -7.39
CA LEU A 300 13.85 20.58 -7.35
C LEU A 300 13.63 21.14 -5.94
N GLN A 301 12.81 20.49 -5.12
CA GLN A 301 12.36 21.02 -3.83
C GLN A 301 13.22 20.61 -2.63
N PHE A 302 14.01 19.54 -2.74
CA PHE A 302 14.75 18.96 -1.63
C PHE A 302 16.23 18.81 -1.93
N ASP A 303 17.06 19.19 -0.96
CA ASP A 303 18.50 18.91 -1.02
C ASP A 303 18.73 17.45 -0.62
N PRO A 304 19.60 16.69 -1.32
CA PRO A 304 19.84 15.28 -1.00
C PRO A 304 20.43 15.06 0.41
N SER A 305 20.99 16.09 1.08
CA SER A 305 21.42 16.02 2.49
C SER A 305 20.25 16.00 3.48
N GLU A 306 19.05 16.39 3.06
CA GLU A 306 17.81 16.36 3.85
C GLU A 306 17.12 15.01 3.75
N VAL A 307 17.34 14.30 2.65
CA VAL A 307 16.68 13.03 2.31
C VAL A 307 17.57 11.85 2.71
N ALA A 308 17.06 11.01 3.61
CA ALA A 308 17.70 9.78 4.05
C ALA A 308 17.52 8.65 3.02
N LEU A 309 16.32 8.51 2.47
CA LEU A 309 15.96 7.39 1.62
C LEU A 309 14.94 7.74 0.54
N VAL A 310 15.01 6.98 -0.55
CA VAL A 310 13.91 6.81 -1.52
C VAL A 310 13.72 5.31 -1.75
N SER A 311 12.50 4.81 -1.60
CA SER A 311 12.21 3.39 -1.85
C SER A 311 11.20 3.20 -2.96
N PHE A 312 11.33 2.12 -3.71
CA PHE A 312 10.34 1.68 -4.70
C PHE A 312 9.77 0.31 -4.32
N GLY A 313 8.50 0.07 -4.63
CA GLY A 313 7.87 -1.23 -4.45
C GLY A 313 6.61 -1.31 -5.28
N THR A 314 6.25 -2.52 -5.70
CA THR A 314 5.05 -2.73 -6.51
C THR A 314 3.83 -3.09 -5.69
N LEU A 315 2.66 -2.87 -6.29
CA LEU A 315 1.42 -3.35 -5.76
C LEU A 315 1.46 -4.87 -5.60
N THR A 316 1.10 -5.35 -4.42
CA THR A 316 1.11 -6.77 -4.08
C THR A 316 -0.18 -7.16 -3.40
N PHE A 317 -0.90 -8.12 -3.97
CA PHE A 317 -2.17 -8.60 -3.45
C PHE A 317 -2.09 -9.99 -2.85
N ILE A 318 -2.85 -10.17 -1.78
CA ILE A 318 -3.24 -11.48 -1.27
C ILE A 318 -4.74 -11.70 -1.55
N LYS A 319 -5.17 -12.96 -1.65
CA LYS A 319 -6.57 -13.32 -1.92
C LYS A 319 -7.58 -12.62 -0.97
N PRO A 320 -7.32 -12.47 0.34
CA PRO A 320 -8.21 -11.74 1.23
C PRO A 320 -8.45 -10.28 0.84
N VAL A 321 -7.40 -9.56 0.40
CA VAL A 321 -7.52 -8.14 0.00
C VAL A 321 -8.39 -8.00 -1.24
N ILE A 322 -8.18 -8.82 -2.28
CA ILE A 322 -9.02 -8.81 -3.49
C ILE A 322 -10.48 -9.14 -3.15
N LYS A 323 -10.69 -10.10 -2.24
CA LYS A 323 -12.03 -10.48 -1.79
C LYS A 323 -12.71 -9.29 -1.09
N GLN A 324 -12.02 -8.64 -0.16
CA GLN A 324 -12.53 -7.47 0.56
C GLN A 324 -12.85 -6.31 -0.38
N LEU A 325 -11.97 -6.04 -1.36
CA LEU A 325 -12.20 -5.02 -2.38
C LEU A 325 -13.53 -5.23 -3.11
N ARG A 326 -13.83 -6.48 -3.49
CA ARG A 326 -15.10 -6.85 -4.12
C ARG A 326 -16.32 -6.72 -3.19
N GLU A 327 -16.14 -6.76 -1.87
CA GLU A 327 -17.24 -6.61 -0.89
C GLU A 327 -17.67 -5.15 -0.68
N ARG A 328 -16.74 -4.21 -0.91
CA ARG A 328 -16.94 -2.77 -0.73
C ARG A 328 -17.72 -2.17 -1.91
N GLU A 329 -18.57 -1.18 -1.66
CA GLU A 329 -19.45 -0.58 -2.68
C GLU A 329 -18.83 0.66 -3.32
N PHE A 330 -17.89 0.43 -4.24
CA PHE A 330 -16.90 1.44 -4.61
C PHE A 330 -16.29 1.10 -5.98
N HIS A 331 -15.86 2.12 -6.74
CA HIS A 331 -15.10 1.92 -7.98
C HIS A 331 -13.61 2.00 -7.68
N SER A 332 -12.83 1.08 -8.25
CA SER A 332 -11.37 1.09 -8.22
C SER A 332 -10.83 0.29 -9.40
N LYS A 333 -9.78 0.77 -10.04
CA LYS A 333 -9.05 0.04 -11.09
C LYS A 333 -7.83 -0.71 -10.55
N ILE A 334 -7.57 -0.63 -9.25
CA ILE A 334 -6.34 -1.13 -8.61
C ILE A 334 -6.13 -2.64 -8.75
N THR A 335 -7.18 -3.41 -9.01
CA THR A 335 -7.11 -4.87 -9.24
C THR A 335 -7.07 -5.25 -10.72
N GLN A 336 -7.17 -4.27 -11.63
CA GLN A 336 -7.03 -4.46 -13.07
C GLN A 336 -5.54 -4.43 -13.45
N ILE A 337 -4.77 -5.28 -12.78
CA ILE A 337 -3.34 -5.49 -13.05
C ILE A 337 -3.12 -6.94 -13.50
N PRO A 338 -2.00 -7.27 -14.14
CA PRO A 338 -1.57 -8.66 -14.22
C PRO A 338 -1.34 -9.22 -12.80
N HIS A 339 -1.69 -10.49 -12.59
CA HIS A 339 -1.56 -11.17 -11.29
C HIS A 339 -0.59 -12.34 -11.40
N GLU A 340 0.71 -12.05 -11.58
CA GLU A 340 1.77 -13.06 -11.57
C GLU A 340 2.20 -13.41 -10.14
N ASP A 341 2.72 -14.62 -9.93
CA ASP A 341 3.18 -15.05 -8.61
C ASP A 341 4.35 -14.19 -8.13
N ALA A 342 4.23 -13.70 -6.90
CA ALA A 342 5.23 -12.90 -6.20
C ALA A 342 5.43 -13.49 -4.79
N SER A 343 6.01 -14.69 -4.73
CA SER A 343 6.31 -15.38 -3.48
C SER A 343 5.07 -15.67 -2.60
N GLY A 344 4.03 -16.24 -3.20
CA GLY A 344 2.77 -16.57 -2.50
C GLY A 344 1.77 -15.41 -2.42
N LYS A 345 2.10 -14.29 -3.06
CA LYS A 345 1.22 -13.14 -3.33
C LYS A 345 1.12 -12.96 -4.85
N THR A 346 0.35 -11.98 -5.32
CA THR A 346 0.29 -11.65 -6.76
C THR A 346 0.69 -10.20 -7.04
N SER A 347 1.41 -9.95 -8.12
CA SER A 347 1.91 -8.62 -8.51
C SER A 347 2.12 -8.54 -10.04
N TYR A 348 2.73 -7.45 -10.51
CA TYR A 348 3.08 -7.22 -11.91
C TYR A 348 4.11 -8.24 -12.45
N PRO A 349 4.17 -8.43 -13.78
CA PRO A 349 5.23 -9.21 -14.42
C PRO A 349 6.59 -8.57 -14.23
N GLU A 350 7.65 -9.39 -14.24
CA GLU A 350 9.02 -8.90 -14.03
C GLU A 350 9.40 -7.78 -15.03
N THR A 351 8.98 -7.88 -16.28
CA THR A 351 9.27 -6.89 -17.33
C THR A 351 8.73 -5.50 -16.98
N THR A 352 7.50 -5.42 -16.49
CA THR A 352 6.87 -4.18 -16.04
C THR A 352 7.60 -3.62 -14.81
N LYS A 353 7.97 -4.49 -13.87
CA LYS A 353 8.76 -4.10 -12.67
C LYS A 353 10.11 -3.50 -13.05
N ILE A 354 10.80 -4.09 -14.03
CA ILE A 354 12.09 -3.56 -14.51
C ILE A 354 11.91 -2.17 -15.12
N GLU A 355 10.92 -1.99 -15.99
CA GLU A 355 10.63 -0.70 -16.62
C GLU A 355 10.39 0.39 -15.57
N MET A 356 9.44 0.17 -14.65
CA MET A 356 9.07 1.18 -13.66
C MET A 356 10.23 1.54 -12.71
N PHE A 357 10.98 0.54 -12.22
CA PHE A 357 12.03 0.78 -11.24
C PHE A 357 13.29 1.35 -11.87
N LYS A 358 13.61 0.93 -13.10
CA LYS A 358 14.72 1.51 -13.85
C LYS A 358 14.43 2.98 -14.17
N HIS A 359 13.23 3.27 -14.68
CA HIS A 359 12.80 4.64 -14.92
C HIS A 359 12.91 5.48 -13.64
N ALA A 360 12.29 5.04 -12.54
CA ALA A 360 12.34 5.75 -11.26
C ALA A 360 13.78 5.99 -10.77
N TYR A 361 14.62 4.96 -10.76
CA TYR A 361 16.01 5.09 -10.30
C TYR A 361 16.83 6.04 -11.19
N GLU A 362 16.68 5.95 -12.50
CA GLU A 362 17.39 6.81 -13.46
C GLU A 362 16.96 8.29 -13.35
N SER A 363 15.68 8.57 -13.06
CA SER A 363 15.20 9.94 -12.80
C SER A 363 15.93 10.59 -11.62
N PHE A 364 16.33 9.82 -10.61
CA PHE A 364 17.07 10.29 -9.44
C PHE A 364 18.60 10.32 -9.61
N LYS A 365 19.13 10.29 -10.83
CA LYS A 365 20.58 10.37 -11.10
C LYS A 365 21.33 11.46 -10.29
N PRO A 366 20.80 12.69 -10.09
CA PRO A 366 21.48 13.71 -9.27
C PRO A 366 21.66 13.35 -7.78
N TRP A 367 20.86 12.40 -7.28
CA TRP A 367 20.82 11.95 -5.88
C TRP A 367 21.56 10.64 -5.65
N HIS A 368 22.00 9.95 -6.71
CA HIS A 368 22.81 8.74 -6.60
C HIS A 368 24.05 8.98 -5.74
N SER A 369 24.38 7.99 -4.91
CA SER A 369 25.46 8.04 -3.90
C SER A 369 25.28 9.08 -2.77
N LYS A 370 24.20 9.88 -2.78
CA LYS A 370 23.89 10.88 -1.75
C LYS A 370 22.66 10.48 -0.92
N VAL A 371 21.70 9.82 -1.56
CA VAL A 371 20.48 9.28 -0.94
C VAL A 371 20.51 7.77 -1.08
N PHE A 372 19.98 7.07 -0.08
CA PHE A 372 19.93 5.61 -0.10
C PHE A 372 18.69 5.14 -0.86
N PHE A 373 18.88 4.27 -1.85
CA PHE A 373 17.81 3.73 -2.69
C PHE A 373 17.63 2.23 -2.41
N TYR A 374 16.38 1.78 -2.32
CA TYR A 374 16.09 0.35 -2.19
C TYR A 374 14.76 -0.07 -2.82
N LEU A 375 14.66 -1.36 -3.14
CA LEU A 375 13.42 -2.01 -3.56
C LEU A 375 12.81 -2.75 -2.35
N CYS A 376 11.54 -2.50 -2.07
CA CYS A 376 10.80 -3.10 -0.96
C CYS A 376 9.91 -4.23 -1.46
N MET A 377 9.96 -5.40 -0.80
CA MET A 377 9.19 -6.59 -1.16
C MET A 377 9.49 -7.19 -2.55
N GLU A 378 10.62 -6.82 -3.16
CA GLU A 378 10.99 -7.28 -4.50
C GLU A 378 12.07 -8.37 -4.46
N SER A 379 12.11 -9.19 -5.52
CA SER A 379 13.08 -10.27 -5.67
C SER A 379 14.51 -9.73 -5.78
N HIS A 380 15.50 -10.57 -5.44
CA HIS A 380 16.91 -10.19 -5.50
C HIS A 380 17.34 -9.77 -6.92
N GLU A 381 16.89 -10.50 -7.94
CA GLU A 381 17.32 -10.29 -9.33
C GLU A 381 16.95 -8.90 -9.86
N LEU A 382 15.82 -8.35 -9.42
CA LEU A 382 15.34 -7.04 -9.84
C LEU A 382 16.33 -5.92 -9.52
N TRP A 383 17.08 -6.03 -8.42
CA TRP A 383 18.08 -5.03 -8.05
C TRP A 383 19.14 -4.85 -9.13
N SER A 384 19.75 -5.96 -9.59
CA SER A 384 20.78 -5.91 -10.63
C SER A 384 20.23 -5.41 -11.97
N LYS A 385 19.00 -5.80 -12.32
CA LYS A 385 18.33 -5.42 -13.58
C LYS A 385 17.88 -3.95 -13.61
N THR A 386 17.72 -3.30 -12.45
CA THR A 386 17.17 -1.94 -12.32
C THR A 386 18.21 -0.94 -11.84
N PHE A 387 18.89 -1.22 -10.73
CA PHE A 387 19.88 -0.33 -10.12
C PHE A 387 21.30 -0.60 -10.63
N GLY A 388 21.53 -1.74 -11.29
CA GLY A 388 22.86 -2.15 -11.75
C GLY A 388 23.74 -2.79 -10.67
N TYR A 389 23.22 -2.98 -9.46
CA TYR A 389 23.89 -3.68 -8.35
C TYR A 389 22.89 -4.44 -7.49
N GLN A 390 23.37 -5.34 -6.63
CA GLN A 390 22.55 -6.02 -5.63
C GLN A 390 23.39 -6.35 -4.39
N TYR A 391 22.74 -6.49 -3.24
CA TYR A 391 23.36 -7.01 -2.02
C TYR A 391 23.36 -8.55 -2.03
N ALA A 392 24.34 -9.19 -1.38
CA ALA A 392 24.48 -10.65 -1.35
C ALA A 392 23.50 -11.29 -0.33
N THR A 393 23.32 -10.67 0.83
CA THR A 393 22.39 -11.11 1.88
C THR A 393 21.46 -9.98 2.33
N ASN A 394 20.42 -10.34 3.10
CA ASN A 394 19.55 -9.33 3.74
C ASN A 394 20.33 -8.53 4.79
N ASN A 395 21.27 -9.16 5.48
CA ASN A 395 22.13 -8.48 6.44
C ASN A 395 23.04 -7.46 5.75
N ASP A 396 23.64 -7.79 4.60
CA ASP A 396 24.47 -6.82 3.85
C ASP A 396 23.65 -5.58 3.44
N PHE A 397 22.40 -5.80 3.03
CA PHE A 397 21.48 -4.70 2.71
C PHE A 397 21.12 -3.88 3.95
N GLU A 398 20.74 -4.54 5.05
CA GLU A 398 20.44 -3.89 6.32
C GLU A 398 21.62 -3.06 6.83
N HIS A 399 22.84 -3.62 6.84
CA HIS A 399 24.06 -2.93 7.25
C HIS A 399 24.31 -1.66 6.41
N ALA A 400 24.24 -1.78 5.08
CA ALA A 400 24.42 -0.63 4.18
C ALA A 400 23.33 0.45 4.38
N MET A 401 22.09 0.04 4.65
CA MET A 401 20.98 0.94 4.93
C MET A 401 21.19 1.68 6.25
N LEU A 402 21.48 0.95 7.33
CA LEU A 402 21.69 1.50 8.66
C LEU A 402 22.87 2.46 8.68
N GLU A 403 23.99 2.11 8.02
CA GLU A 403 25.14 2.98 7.88
C GLU A 403 24.78 4.29 7.15
N ALA A 404 24.05 4.19 6.03
CA ALA A 404 23.64 5.36 5.26
C ALA A 404 22.71 6.29 6.05
N TYR A 405 21.75 5.73 6.81
CA TYR A 405 20.83 6.51 7.63
C TYR A 405 21.51 7.11 8.85
N ALA A 406 22.38 6.34 9.52
CA ALA A 406 23.17 6.81 10.66
C ALA A 406 24.03 8.02 10.25
N LYS A 407 24.74 7.92 9.12
CA LYS A 407 25.48 9.03 8.54
C LYS A 407 24.60 10.24 8.23
N LYS A 408 23.38 10.02 7.72
CA LYS A 408 22.45 11.10 7.39
C LYS A 408 22.01 11.89 8.62
N ILE A 409 21.76 11.20 9.73
CA ILE A 409 21.30 11.82 10.98
C ILE A 409 22.45 12.24 11.90
N GLY A 410 23.70 11.99 11.48
CA GLY A 410 24.91 12.43 12.18
C GLY A 410 25.22 11.61 13.43
N GLN A 411 24.96 10.31 13.39
CA GLN A 411 25.30 9.36 14.45
C GLN A 411 26.27 8.29 13.95
N ASP A 412 27.00 7.67 14.88
CA ASP A 412 27.84 6.52 14.57
C ASP A 412 26.99 5.29 14.27
N TYR A 413 27.43 4.49 13.30
CA TYR A 413 26.83 3.21 12.99
C TYR A 413 27.47 2.11 13.84
N LEU A 414 26.62 1.32 14.53
CA LEU A 414 27.01 0.25 15.43
C LEU A 414 26.50 -1.09 14.89
N ILE A 415 27.40 -2.07 14.76
CA ILE A 415 27.14 -3.38 14.14
C ILE A 415 26.35 -4.29 15.07
#